data_AF-A0A444XEV1-F1
#
_entry.id   AF-A0A444XEV1-F1
#
_cell.length_a   1.000
_cell.length_b   1.000
_cell.length_c   1.000
_cell.angle_alpha   90.00
_cell.angle_beta   90.00
_cell.angle_gamma   90.00
#
_symmetry.space_group_name_H-M   'P 1'
#
loop_
_entity.id
_entity.type
_entity.pdbx_description
1 polymer ?
#
loop_
_entity_poly.entity_id
_entity_poly.type
_entity_poly.pdbx_seq_one_letter_code
_entity_poly.pdbx_strand_id
1 'polypeptide(L)'
;MDRQGLRKGASLVEVRPSRIQHRTRPAIFAMSNPTKNAECTLEVAFSILGDNIIFASGSPFRDVDLGNGRIGHCNQGNNMYLFPGIGLGTLLSGSRVISDGMLQAAAER
;
A
#
# COMPACT_ATOMS: atom_id res chain seq x y z
N MET A 1 1.51 -17.26 -9.80
CA MET A 1 2.06 -17.18 -8.44
C MET A 1 3.16 -18.24 -8.29
N ASP A 2 4.17 -18.01 -7.45
CA ASP A 2 5.14 -19.02 -7.05
C ASP A 2 4.60 -19.93 -5.93
N ARG A 3 5.44 -20.81 -5.38
CA ARG A 3 5.06 -21.73 -4.28
C ARG A 3 4.67 -21.01 -2.98
N GLN A 4 4.97 -19.71 -2.87
CA GLN A 4 4.63 -18.87 -1.71
C GLN A 4 3.41 -17.99 -2.00
N GLY A 5 2.82 -18.05 -3.20
CA GLY A 5 1.68 -17.19 -3.56
C GLY A 5 2.08 -15.78 -4.04
N LEU A 6 3.38 -15.51 -4.26
CA LEU A 6 3.88 -14.25 -4.78
C LEU A 6 3.80 -14.24 -6.31
N ARG A 7 3.62 -13.06 -6.92
CA ARG A 7 3.79 -12.90 -8.37
C ARG A 7 5.24 -13.20 -8.75
N LYS A 8 5.44 -13.86 -9.90
CA LYS A 8 6.80 -14.12 -10.41
C LYS A 8 7.59 -12.81 -10.51
N GLY A 9 8.72 -12.73 -9.80
CA GLY A 9 9.59 -11.56 -9.75
C GLY A 9 9.20 -10.52 -8.68
N ALA A 10 8.11 -10.72 -7.95
CA ALA A 10 7.77 -9.87 -6.81
C ALA A 10 8.66 -10.21 -5.60
N SER A 11 9.03 -9.19 -4.84
CA SER A 11 9.71 -9.31 -3.56
C SER A 11 8.92 -8.53 -2.53
N LEU A 12 8.71 -9.12 -1.34
CA LEU A 12 8.12 -8.40 -0.22
C LEU A 12 9.17 -7.42 0.32
N VAL A 13 8.91 -6.12 0.20
CA VAL A 13 9.76 -5.08 0.77
C VAL A 13 9.24 -4.78 2.17
N GLU A 14 10.04 -5.09 3.18
CA GLU A 14 9.77 -4.71 4.57
C GLU A 14 10.28 -3.28 4.81
N VAL A 15 9.39 -2.36 5.19
CA VAL A 15 9.80 -1.05 5.70
C VAL A 15 9.93 -1.10 7.22
N ARG A 16 11.15 -0.90 7.74
CA ARG A 16 11.40 -0.80 9.19
C ARG A 16 11.54 0.65 9.63
N PRO A 17 10.85 1.09 10.70
CA PRO A 17 11.08 2.42 11.26
C PRO A 17 12.50 2.52 11.82
N SER A 18 13.17 3.65 11.55
CA SER A 18 14.59 3.87 11.87
C SER A 18 14.91 3.97 13.37
N ARG A 19 13.91 3.97 14.27
CA ARG A 19 14.11 4.32 15.70
C ARG A 19 13.45 3.45 16.76
N ILE A 20 12.93 2.26 16.49
CA ILE A 20 12.28 1.45 17.54
C ILE A 20 12.72 -0.03 17.47
N GLN A 21 13.53 -0.44 18.44
CA GLN A 21 14.24 -1.72 18.48
C GLN A 21 13.43 -2.95 18.95
N HIS A 22 12.15 -2.84 19.32
CA HIS A 22 11.46 -3.97 19.96
C HIS A 22 10.05 -4.33 19.49
N ARG A 23 9.42 -3.56 18.59
CA ARG A 23 8.13 -3.94 17.97
C ARG A 23 8.06 -3.39 16.54
N THR A 24 8.62 -4.12 15.59
CA THR A 24 8.40 -3.83 14.16
C THR A 24 7.04 -4.39 13.76
N ARG A 25 6.21 -3.55 13.12
CA ARG A 25 4.99 -3.97 12.42
C ARG A 25 5.26 -3.78 10.92
N PRO A 26 5.77 -4.81 10.22
CA PRO A 26 6.15 -4.71 8.81
C PRO A 26 5.05 -4.11 7.95
N ALA A 27 5.41 -3.19 7.06
CA ALA A 27 4.50 -2.69 6.04
C ALA A 27 4.79 -3.36 4.69
N ILE A 28 3.75 -3.83 4.02
CA ILE A 28 3.78 -4.51 2.72
C ILE A 28 2.92 -3.75 1.72
N PHE A 29 3.51 -3.36 0.59
CA PHE A 29 2.83 -2.58 -0.46
C PHE A 29 2.76 -3.37 -1.78
N ALA A 30 1.57 -3.84 -2.14
CA ALA A 30 1.28 -4.52 -3.40
C ALA A 30 0.66 -3.53 -4.43
N MET A 31 1.49 -2.66 -5.00
CA MET A 31 1.05 -1.46 -5.74
C MET A 31 0.71 -1.70 -7.21
N SER A 32 1.07 -2.86 -7.78
CA SER A 32 0.81 -3.15 -9.19
C SER A 32 -0.69 -3.28 -9.49
N ASN A 33 -1.12 -2.65 -10.58
CA ASN A 33 -2.50 -2.69 -11.09
C ASN A 33 -2.61 -3.43 -12.44
N PRO A 34 -3.78 -3.98 -12.80
CA PRO A 34 -4.95 -4.24 -11.94
C PRO A 34 -4.71 -5.45 -11.02
N THR A 35 -5.70 -5.91 -10.24
CA THR A 35 -5.56 -6.96 -9.19
C THR A 35 -4.73 -8.18 -9.62
N LYS A 36 -4.90 -8.66 -10.86
CA LYS A 36 -4.15 -9.81 -11.42
C LYS A 36 -2.62 -9.61 -11.47
N ASN A 37 -2.18 -8.35 -11.44
CA ASN A 37 -0.77 -7.94 -11.48
C ASN A 37 -0.22 -7.60 -10.11
N ALA A 38 -1.04 -7.57 -9.06
CA ALA A 38 -0.57 -7.32 -7.70
C ALA A 38 0.55 -8.28 -7.32
N GLU A 39 1.50 -7.79 -6.52
CA GLU A 39 2.69 -8.51 -6.09
C GLU A 39 2.33 -9.72 -5.23
N CYS A 40 1.30 -9.58 -4.40
CA CYS A 40 0.70 -10.64 -3.61
C CYS A 40 -0.72 -10.26 -3.22
N THR A 41 -1.49 -11.23 -2.71
CA THR A 41 -2.80 -10.98 -2.09
C THR A 41 -2.65 -10.76 -0.59
N LEU A 42 -3.68 -10.21 0.04
CA LEU A 42 -3.71 -9.98 1.49
C LEU A 42 -3.55 -11.29 2.27
N GLU A 43 -4.22 -12.36 1.82
CA GLU A 43 -4.17 -13.70 2.40
C GLU A 43 -2.74 -14.25 2.40
N VAL A 44 -2.04 -14.11 1.27
CA VAL A 44 -0.64 -14.54 1.13
C VAL A 44 0.24 -13.78 2.12
N ALA A 45 0.10 -12.46 2.19
CA ALA A 45 0.92 -11.63 3.08
C ALA A 45 0.75 -12.04 4.55
N PHE A 46 -0.49 -12.22 5.02
CA PHE A 46 -0.75 -12.68 6.39
C PHE A 46 -0.27 -14.11 6.64
N SER A 47 -0.38 -15.02 5.66
CA SER A 47 0.10 -16.40 5.82
C SER A 47 1.63 -16.49 6.00
N ILE A 48 2.39 -15.59 5.38
CA ILE A 48 3.86 -15.60 5.41
C ILE A 48 4.40 -14.83 6.61
N LEU A 49 3.83 -13.66 6.89
CA LEU A 49 4.39 -12.69 7.84
C LEU A 49 3.64 -12.65 9.18
N GLY A 50 2.52 -13.37 9.27
CA GLY A 50 1.63 -13.37 10.41
C GLY A 50 0.78 -12.12 10.52
N ASP A 51 -0.03 -12.07 11.58
CA ASP A 51 -1.10 -11.08 11.72
C ASP A 51 -0.64 -9.66 12.10
N ASN A 52 0.64 -9.48 12.44
CA ASN A 52 1.18 -8.20 12.86
C ASN A 52 1.87 -7.47 11.70
N ILE A 53 1.12 -7.22 10.63
CA ILE A 53 1.58 -6.47 9.46
C ILE A 53 0.61 -5.33 9.10
N ILE A 54 1.13 -4.35 8.37
CA ILE A 54 0.34 -3.34 7.66
C ILE A 54 0.37 -3.75 6.19
N PHE A 55 -0.80 -3.88 5.57
CA PHE A 55 -0.89 -4.13 4.13
C PHE A 55 -1.58 -2.97 3.42
N ALA A 56 -1.03 -2.59 2.26
CA ALA A 56 -1.70 -1.71 1.31
C ALA A 56 -1.54 -2.23 -0.12
N SER A 57 -2.51 -1.97 -0.98
CA SER A 57 -2.44 -2.31 -2.40
C SER A 57 -2.92 -1.19 -3.31
N GLY A 58 -2.41 -1.15 -4.54
CA GLY A 58 -2.94 -0.29 -5.59
C GLY A 58 -4.33 -0.73 -6.07
N SER A 59 -4.63 -2.03 -5.99
CA SER A 59 -5.89 -2.62 -6.45
C SER A 59 -6.78 -2.99 -5.26
N PRO A 60 -8.12 -3.04 -5.45
CA PRO A 60 -9.03 -3.45 -4.38
C PRO A 60 -8.86 -4.92 -4.04
N PHE A 61 -8.78 -5.21 -2.75
CA PHE A 61 -8.95 -6.54 -2.17
C PHE A 61 -10.00 -6.47 -1.06
N ARG A 62 -10.61 -7.62 -0.76
CA ARG A 62 -11.47 -7.75 0.41
C ARG A 62 -10.61 -7.92 1.66
N ASP A 63 -11.14 -7.49 2.79
CA ASP A 63 -10.58 -7.82 4.09
C ASP A 63 -10.60 -9.34 4.31
N VAL A 64 -9.67 -9.82 5.13
CA VAL A 64 -9.47 -11.24 5.42
C VAL A 64 -9.73 -11.49 6.90
N ASP A 65 -10.52 -12.53 7.19
CA ASP A 65 -10.70 -13.02 8.55
C ASP A 65 -9.44 -13.78 9.00
N LEU A 66 -8.81 -13.31 10.07
CA LEU A 66 -7.61 -13.92 10.67
C LEU A 66 -7.96 -14.92 11.79
N GLY A 67 -9.25 -15.11 12.07
CA GLY A 67 -9.76 -15.93 13.17
C GLY A 67 -9.82 -15.18 14.51
N ASN A 68 -10.51 -15.77 15.48
CA ASN A 68 -10.73 -15.19 16.82
C ASN A 68 -11.32 -13.78 16.79
N GLY A 69 -12.17 -13.48 15.79
CA GLY A 69 -12.81 -12.17 15.60
C GLY A 69 -11.87 -11.07 15.09
N ARG A 70 -10.66 -11.40 14.64
CA ARG A 70 -9.69 -10.44 14.12
C ARG A 70 -9.81 -10.34 12.61
N ILE A 71 -9.82 -9.11 12.11
CA ILE A 71 -9.89 -8.82 10.68
C ILE A 71 -8.57 -8.19 10.24
N GLY A 72 -7.98 -8.76 9.20
CA GLY A 72 -6.88 -8.18 8.45
C GLY A 72 -7.44 -7.25 7.39
N HIS A 73 -7.15 -5.96 7.50
CA HIS A 73 -7.68 -4.96 6.57
C HIS A 73 -6.78 -4.76 5.35
N CYS A 74 -7.37 -4.68 4.15
CA CYS A 74 -6.67 -4.20 2.97
C CYS A 74 -6.83 -2.69 2.84
N ASN A 75 -5.75 -1.94 3.03
CA ASN A 75 -5.76 -0.51 2.68
C ASN A 75 -5.51 -0.34 1.18
N GLN A 76 -6.13 0.66 0.55
CA GLN A 76 -5.79 1.03 -0.82
C GLN A 76 -4.84 2.22 -0.86
N GLY A 77 -3.62 1.98 -1.34
CA GLY A 77 -2.68 3.04 -1.71
C GLY A 77 -2.77 3.26 -3.22
N ASN A 78 -3.61 4.18 -3.66
CA ASN A 78 -3.81 4.44 -5.09
C ASN A 78 -3.67 5.94 -5.40
N ASN A 79 -3.17 6.27 -6.59
CA ASN A 79 -3.04 7.67 -7.04
C ASN A 79 -4.39 8.40 -7.14
N MET A 80 -5.51 7.67 -7.16
CA MET A 80 -6.87 8.21 -7.06
C MET A 80 -7.07 9.12 -5.84
N TYR A 81 -6.33 8.91 -4.75
CA TYR A 81 -6.41 9.79 -3.57
C TYR A 81 -5.68 11.13 -3.75
N LEU A 82 -4.73 11.20 -4.69
CA LEU A 82 -3.88 12.38 -4.91
C LEU A 82 -4.34 13.21 -6.10
N PHE A 83 -4.57 12.58 -7.25
CA PHE A 83 -4.76 13.29 -8.52
C PHE A 83 -5.95 14.26 -8.54
N PRO A 84 -7.12 13.96 -7.93
CA PRO A 84 -8.22 14.93 -7.87
C PRO A 84 -7.85 16.20 -7.10
N GLY A 85 -7.19 16.06 -5.95
CA GLY A 85 -6.78 17.20 -5.11
C GLY A 85 -5.68 18.03 -5.75
N ILE A 86 -4.65 17.37 -6.30
CA ILE A 86 -3.58 18.03 -7.04
C ILE A 86 -4.14 18.74 -8.27
N GLY A 87 -5.03 18.10 -9.02
CA GLY A 87 -5.65 18.67 -10.21
C GLY A 87 -6.45 19.93 -9.90
N LEU A 88 -7.33 19.86 -8.89
CA LEU A 88 -8.11 21.02 -8.45
C LEU A 88 -7.20 22.15 -7.93
N GLY A 89 -6.22 21.82 -7.09
CA GLY A 89 -5.28 22.81 -6.54
C GLY A 89 -4.48 23.52 -7.63
N THR A 90 -4.00 22.77 -8.63
CA THR A 90 -3.27 23.29 -9.78
C THR A 90 -4.13 24.25 -10.61
N LEU A 91 -5.39 23.88 -10.86
CA LEU A 91 -6.34 24.71 -11.61
C LEU A 91 -6.66 26.01 -10.86
N LEU A 92 -6.93 25.94 -9.56
CA LEU A 92 -7.26 27.11 -8.74
C LEU A 92 -6.07 28.05 -8.55
N SER A 93 -4.86 27.53 -8.42
CA SER A 93 -3.66 28.35 -8.26
C SER A 93 -3.12 28.93 -9.56
N GLY A 94 -3.65 28.50 -10.71
CA GLY A 94 -3.12 28.85 -12.04
C GLY A 94 -1.69 28.33 -12.26
N SER A 95 -1.28 27.24 -11.58
CA SER A 95 0.08 26.74 -11.71
C SER A 95 0.29 26.11 -13.09
N ARG A 96 1.43 26.42 -13.71
CA ARG A 96 1.84 25.83 -15.00
C ARG A 96 2.59 24.51 -14.85
N VAL A 97 3.16 24.27 -13.67
CA VAL A 97 4.02 23.12 -13.38
C VAL A 97 3.66 22.56 -12.01
N ILE A 98 3.50 21.24 -11.93
CA ILE A 98 3.37 20.53 -10.65
C ILE A 98 4.79 20.19 -10.19
N SER A 99 5.23 20.76 -9.08
CA SER A 99 6.56 20.51 -8.52
C SER A 99 6.56 19.32 -7.56
N ASP A 100 7.74 18.76 -7.27
CA ASP A 100 7.90 17.70 -6.26
C ASP A 100 7.40 18.15 -4.88
N GLY A 101 7.55 19.44 -4.55
CA GLY A 101 7.00 20.02 -3.32
C GLY A 101 5.47 19.96 -3.24
N MET A 102 4.77 20.08 -4.38
CA MET A 102 3.31 19.90 -4.42
C MET A 102 2.92 18.43 -4.22
N LEU A 103 3.68 17.50 -4.79
CA LEU A 103 3.46 16.05 -4.58
C LEU A 103 3.71 15.65 -3.12
N GLN A 104 4.80 16.14 -2.53
CA GLN A 104 5.12 15.91 -1.12
C GLN A 104 4.03 16.49 -0.20
N ALA A 105 3.62 17.73 -0.43
CA ALA A 105 2.57 18.37 0.37
C ALA A 105 1.20 17.67 0.24
N ALA A 106 0.94 17.01 -0.88
CA ALA A 106 -0.26 16.20 -1.08
C ALA A 106 -0.18 14.83 -0.38
N ALA A 107 1.03 14.28 -0.17
CA ALA A 107 1.23 13.01 0.54
C ALA A 107 1.24 13.16 2.08
N GLU A 108 1.55 14.37 2.59
CA GLU A 108 1.62 14.66 4.03
C GLU A 108 0.25 14.97 4.67
N ARG A 109 -0.79 15.21 3.87
CA ARG A 109 -2.13 15.62 4.33
C ARG A 109 -3.18 14.58 4.01
#